data_AF-A0A440N5A3-F1
#
_entry.id   AF-A0A440N5A3-F1
#
_cell.length_a   1.000
_cell.length_b   1.000
_cell.length_c   1.000
_cell.angle_alpha   90.00
_cell.angle_beta   90.00
_cell.angle_gamma   90.00
#
_symmetry.space_group_name_H-M   'P 1'
#
loop_
_entity.id
_entity.type
_entity.pdbx_description
1 polymer ?
#
loop_
_entity_poly.entity_id
_entity_poly.type
_entity_poly.pdbx_seq_one_letter_code
_entity_poly.pdbx_strand_id
1 'polypeptide(L)'
;MRPFTACDIETRYGTLSLRTAPGIRRYPIAESARLSLLTQLQDLNSFREHHRSHGWIYCSTLDNKLILINLRYAKSIELIGDDVEAMPAYYPAEVYRTLYDLEIGEAPENLSEDCEAIIADMGADKAMRMVSFVRVTYDQGEDEWNFLDEVTASIFFGMKAAAIFQVPPHTFTEIESEGYYRARYANLDHVAVMEIPSERYHRLTRTRGTATHFKPALGSRDTRNQ
;
A
#
# COMPACT_ATOMS: atom_id res chain seq x y z
N MET A 1 -21.49 -8.28 22.97
CA MET A 1 -20.99 -6.94 22.63
C MET A 1 -20.59 -7.00 21.16
N ARG A 2 -21.36 -6.42 20.25
CA ARG A 2 -21.07 -6.44 18.80
C ARG A 2 -20.04 -5.32 18.53
N PRO A 3 -18.83 -5.61 18.03
CA PRO A 3 -17.94 -4.54 17.60
C PRO A 3 -18.53 -3.92 16.33
N PHE A 4 -18.63 -2.61 16.35
CA PHE A 4 -19.31 -1.81 15.34
C PHE A 4 -18.62 -1.94 13.99
N THR A 5 -19.42 -2.34 13.01
CA THR A 5 -19.31 -1.99 11.59
C THR A 5 -19.18 -0.47 11.46
N ALA A 6 -17.96 0.04 11.45
CA ALA A 6 -17.64 1.30 10.79
C ALA A 6 -17.22 0.96 9.37
N CYS A 7 -18.16 0.44 8.58
CA CYS A 7 -18.11 0.67 7.15
C CYS A 7 -18.73 2.06 7.01
N ASP A 8 -17.93 3.10 7.29
CA ASP A 8 -18.27 4.43 6.77
C ASP A 8 -18.50 4.19 5.29
N ILE A 9 -19.73 4.42 4.82
CA ILE A 9 -20.01 4.42 3.39
C ILE A 9 -19.21 5.60 2.85
N GLU A 10 -17.94 5.36 2.52
CA GLU A 10 -17.05 6.39 2.02
C GLU A 10 -17.73 6.97 0.78
N THR A 11 -18.02 8.26 0.85
CA THR A 11 -18.68 8.95 -0.25
C THR A 11 -17.74 8.89 -1.46
N ARG A 12 -18.21 8.29 -2.55
CA ARG A 12 -17.45 8.22 -3.80
C ARG A 12 -17.16 9.63 -4.29
N TYR A 13 -15.96 9.85 -4.79
CA TYR A 13 -15.62 11.07 -5.52
C TYR A 13 -15.50 10.80 -7.01
N GLY A 14 -14.64 9.85 -7.39
CA GLY A 14 -14.30 9.62 -8.79
C GLY A 14 -12.88 9.11 -8.95
N THR A 15 -12.12 9.71 -9.86
CA THR A 15 -10.82 9.19 -10.31
C THR A 15 -9.67 10.11 -9.91
N LEU A 16 -8.63 9.52 -9.31
CA LEU A 16 -7.28 10.08 -9.33
C LEU A 16 -6.57 9.60 -10.59
N SER A 17 -6.22 10.53 -11.48
CA SER A 17 -5.40 10.25 -12.67
C SER A 17 -3.99 10.82 -12.45
N LEU A 18 -3.02 9.92 -12.30
CA LEU A 18 -1.62 10.22 -12.09
C LEU A 18 -0.84 9.98 -13.38
N ARG A 19 -0.25 11.04 -13.94
CA ARG A 19 0.63 10.95 -15.11
C ARG A 19 2.09 10.98 -14.65
N THR A 20 2.84 9.94 -14.99
CA THR A 20 4.28 9.84 -14.79
C THR A 20 5.01 9.73 -16.13
N ALA A 21 6.33 9.63 -16.13
CA ALA A 21 7.08 9.33 -17.36
C ALA A 21 6.69 7.97 -17.98
N PRO A 22 6.54 6.89 -17.21
CA PRO A 22 6.10 5.58 -17.70
C PRO A 22 4.70 5.52 -18.30
N GLY A 23 3.77 6.35 -17.84
CA GLY A 23 2.38 6.29 -18.31
C GLY A 23 1.38 6.98 -17.39
N ILE A 24 0.11 6.63 -17.57
CA ILE A 24 -1.01 7.16 -16.79
C ILE A 24 -1.60 6.04 -15.95
N ARG A 25 -1.77 6.29 -14.65
CA ARG A 25 -2.47 5.40 -13.72
C ARG A 25 -3.73 6.06 -13.22
N ARG A 26 -4.80 5.27 -13.13
CA ARG A 26 -6.12 5.74 -12.73
C ARG A 26 -6.59 4.94 -11.54
N TYR A 27 -6.96 5.63 -10.47
CA TYR A 27 -7.39 5.02 -9.22
C TYR A 27 -8.78 5.52 -8.85
N PRO A 28 -9.72 4.63 -8.50
CA PRO A 28 -10.98 5.03 -7.92
C PRO A 28 -10.73 5.52 -6.49
N ILE A 29 -11.20 6.72 -6.14
CA ILE A 29 -10.96 7.33 -4.83
C ILE A 29 -12.27 7.86 -4.22
N ALA A 30 -12.31 7.82 -2.89
CA ALA A 30 -13.35 8.47 -2.09
C ALA A 30 -13.08 9.97 -1.90
N GLU A 31 -14.10 10.69 -1.45
CA GLU A 31 -14.02 12.10 -1.09
C GLU A 31 -13.00 12.33 0.04
N SER A 32 -12.90 11.41 1.00
CA SER A 32 -11.89 11.43 2.07
C SER A 32 -10.46 11.48 1.51
N ALA A 33 -10.17 10.61 0.54
CA ALA A 33 -8.89 10.55 -0.15
C ALA A 33 -8.62 11.81 -0.97
N ARG A 34 -9.63 12.36 -1.65
CA ARG A 34 -9.52 13.63 -2.38
C ARG A 34 -9.12 14.79 -1.46
N LEU A 35 -9.83 14.94 -0.34
CA LEU A 35 -9.54 16.00 0.64
C LEU A 35 -8.12 15.85 1.20
N SER A 36 -7.71 14.62 1.52
CA SER A 36 -6.34 14.35 1.99
C SER A 36 -5.26 14.70 0.96
N LEU A 37 -5.50 14.40 -0.32
CA LEU A 37 -4.59 14.79 -1.41
C LEU A 37 -4.52 16.30 -1.58
N LEU A 38 -5.66 17.00 -1.53
CA LEU A 38 -5.69 18.46 -1.64
C LEU A 38 -4.90 19.13 -0.52
N THR A 39 -5.03 18.67 0.73
CA THR A 39 -4.23 19.18 1.84
C THR A 39 -2.74 18.97 1.59
N GLN A 40 -2.31 17.75 1.24
CA GLN A 40 -0.91 17.44 0.93
C GLN A 40 -0.35 18.30 -0.22
N LEU A 41 -1.14 18.53 -1.28
CA LEU A 41 -0.74 19.37 -2.41
C LEU A 41 -0.69 20.86 -2.05
N GLN A 42 -1.55 21.33 -1.15
CA GLN A 42 -1.51 22.71 -0.65
C GLN A 42 -0.26 22.96 0.20
N ASP A 43 0.13 21.99 1.04
CA ASP A 43 1.32 22.09 1.88
C ASP A 43 2.61 22.28 1.05
N LEU A 44 2.67 21.65 -0.13
CA LEU A 44 3.78 21.80 -1.09
C LEU A 44 3.87 23.19 -1.73
N ASN A 45 2.72 23.87 -1.89
CA ASN A 45 2.64 25.18 -2.50
C ASN A 45 2.99 26.31 -1.51
N SER A 46 3.38 25.98 -0.27
CA SER A 46 3.73 26.97 0.74
C SER A 46 5.12 27.59 0.46
N PHE A 47 5.14 28.68 -0.32
CA PHE A 47 6.33 29.50 -0.62
C PHE A 47 7.09 30.03 0.62
N ARG A 48 6.52 29.86 1.82
CA ARG A 48 7.04 30.40 3.09
C ARG A 48 7.99 29.46 3.84
N GLU A 49 8.02 28.17 3.53
CA GLU A 49 8.95 27.23 4.17
C GLU A 49 10.11 26.87 3.23
N HIS A 50 11.18 27.66 3.30
CA HIS A 50 12.47 27.21 2.77
C HIS A 50 12.92 26.03 3.64
N HIS A 51 13.01 24.83 3.03
CA HIS A 51 13.54 23.57 3.59
C HIS A 51 12.57 22.44 3.99
N ARG A 52 11.39 22.31 3.38
CA ARG A 52 10.68 21.03 3.42
C ARG A 52 10.38 20.46 2.04
N SER A 53 11.38 19.82 1.44
CA SER A 53 11.22 19.02 0.24
C SER A 53 10.42 17.75 0.55
N HIS A 54 9.09 17.87 0.65
CA HIS A 54 8.21 16.71 0.65
C HIS A 54 8.17 16.17 -0.79
N GLY A 55 8.99 15.16 -1.07
CA GLY A 55 9.03 14.52 -2.38
C GLY A 55 7.92 13.49 -2.59
N TRP A 56 7.14 13.18 -1.56
CA TRP A 56 6.18 12.08 -1.57
C TRP A 56 4.82 12.49 -1.00
N ILE A 57 3.75 11.98 -1.60
CA ILE A 57 2.37 12.08 -1.10
C ILE A 57 1.72 10.70 -1.08
N TYR A 58 0.61 10.55 -0.37
CA TYR A 58 -0.11 9.28 -0.30
C TYR A 58 -1.63 9.43 -0.29
N CYS A 59 -2.34 8.39 -0.69
CA CYS A 59 -3.77 8.27 -0.43
C CYS A 59 -4.22 6.80 -0.44
N SER A 60 -5.40 6.56 0.13
CA SER A 60 -6.10 5.29 -0.03
C SER A 60 -7.02 5.34 -1.25
N THR A 61 -7.24 4.19 -1.87
CA THR A 61 -8.10 4.02 -3.03
C THR A 61 -9.23 3.04 -2.72
N LEU A 62 -10.30 3.08 -3.50
CA LEU A 62 -11.44 2.18 -3.38
C LEU A 62 -11.13 0.77 -3.89
N ASP A 63 -10.09 0.60 -4.72
CA ASP A 63 -9.64 -0.69 -5.24
C ASP A 63 -8.57 -1.37 -4.37
N ASN A 64 -8.68 -1.20 -3.04
CA ASN A 64 -7.83 -1.81 -2.02
C ASN A 64 -6.33 -1.44 -2.09
N LYS A 65 -6.00 -0.18 -2.41
CA LYS A 65 -4.59 0.27 -2.40
C LYS A 65 -4.37 1.43 -1.44
N LEU A 66 -3.25 1.40 -0.75
CA LEU A 66 -2.55 2.57 -0.26
C LEU A 66 -1.48 2.90 -1.30
N ILE A 67 -1.57 4.05 -1.94
CA ILE A 67 -0.59 4.48 -2.94
C ILE A 67 0.36 5.51 -2.33
N LEU A 68 1.66 5.34 -2.58
CA LEU A 68 2.70 6.32 -2.29
C LEU A 68 3.23 6.85 -3.63
N ILE A 69 3.22 8.17 -3.81
CA ILE A 69 3.55 8.82 -5.08
C ILE A 69 4.78 9.69 -4.88
N ASN A 70 5.83 9.44 -5.67
CA ASN A 70 6.99 10.31 -5.72
C ASN A 70 6.76 11.46 -6.72
N LEU A 71 6.65 12.67 -6.19
CA LEU A 71 6.38 13.87 -6.95
C LEU A 71 7.51 14.28 -7.88
N ARG A 72 8.74 13.79 -7.66
CA ARG A 72 9.84 13.95 -8.63
C ARG A 72 9.47 13.39 -10.01
N TYR A 73 8.64 12.36 -10.04
CA TYR A 73 8.26 11.64 -11.26
C TYR A 73 6.83 11.94 -11.73
N ALA A 74 6.06 12.69 -10.94
CA ALA A 74 4.71 13.10 -11.29
C ALA A 74 4.76 14.27 -12.29
N LYS A 75 4.22 14.06 -13.50
CA LYS A 75 4.03 15.11 -14.51
C LYS A 75 2.75 15.89 -14.29
N SER A 76 1.67 15.20 -13.92
CA SER A 76 0.40 15.81 -13.54
C SER A 76 -0.39 14.89 -12.61
N ILE A 77 -1.19 15.51 -11.75
CA ILE A 77 -2.17 14.87 -10.88
C ILE A 77 -3.52 15.51 -11.21
N GLU A 78 -4.49 14.70 -11.59
CA GLU A 78 -5.85 15.13 -11.92
C GLU A 78 -6.84 14.43 -10.98
N LEU A 79 -7.77 15.20 -10.41
CA LEU A 79 -8.85 14.71 -9.57
C LEU A 79 -10.15 14.90 -10.34
N ILE A 80 -10.72 13.83 -10.86
CA ILE A 80 -11.85 13.85 -11.80
C ILE A 80 -13.09 13.32 -11.07
N GLY A 81 -14.16 14.11 -11.00
CA GLY A 81 -15.44 13.69 -10.42
C GLY A 81 -16.11 12.59 -11.25
N ASP A 82 -16.86 11.71 -10.59
CA ASP A 82 -17.60 10.62 -11.24
C ASP A 82 -18.79 11.11 -12.11
N ASP A 83 -19.20 12.36 -11.91
CA ASP A 83 -20.14 13.10 -12.74
C ASP A 83 -19.53 13.60 -14.07
N VAL A 84 -18.19 13.70 -14.14
CA VAL A 84 -17.46 14.11 -15.35
C VAL A 84 -17.00 12.91 -16.17
N GLU A 85 -16.37 11.92 -15.52
CA GLU A 85 -15.88 10.71 -16.17
C GLU A 85 -16.18 9.49 -15.29
N ALA A 86 -16.63 8.40 -15.93
CA ALA A 86 -16.88 7.15 -15.22
C ALA A 86 -15.62 6.69 -14.48
N MET A 87 -15.78 6.46 -13.18
CA MET A 87 -14.72 5.99 -12.31
C MET A 87 -14.24 4.59 -12.72
N PRO A 88 -12.94 4.26 -12.58
CA PRO A 88 -12.44 2.90 -12.81
C PRO A 88 -13.23 1.85 -12.03
N ALA A 89 -13.44 0.70 -12.66
CA ALA A 89 -14.10 -0.43 -12.01
C ALA A 89 -13.27 -0.94 -10.82
N TYR A 90 -13.98 -1.32 -9.76
CA TYR A 90 -13.41 -1.88 -8.54
C TYR A 90 -14.44 -2.80 -7.87
N TYR A 91 -13.97 -3.68 -6.99
CA TYR A 91 -14.84 -4.61 -6.27
C TYR A 91 -15.27 -4.04 -4.91
N PRO A 92 -16.37 -4.54 -4.31
CA PRO A 92 -16.69 -4.25 -2.92
C PRO A 92 -15.55 -4.63 -1.96
N ALA A 93 -15.44 -3.94 -0.83
CA ALA A 93 -14.38 -4.18 0.17
C ALA A 93 -14.36 -5.64 0.67
N GLU A 94 -15.55 -6.25 0.74
CA GLU A 94 -15.76 -7.64 1.13
C GLU A 94 -15.02 -8.62 0.22
N VAL A 95 -14.98 -8.36 -1.10
CA VAL A 95 -14.28 -9.22 -2.07
C VAL A 95 -12.79 -9.25 -1.77
N TYR A 96 -12.17 -8.08 -1.55
CA TYR A 96 -10.73 -8.02 -1.24
C TYR A 96 -10.40 -8.71 0.08
N ARG A 97 -11.29 -8.61 1.08
CA ARG A 97 -11.14 -9.30 2.37
C ARG A 97 -11.24 -10.81 2.20
N THR A 98 -12.26 -11.30 1.48
CA THR A 98 -12.44 -12.74 1.25
C THR A 98 -11.31 -13.33 0.42
N LEU A 99 -10.82 -12.63 -0.60
CA LEU A 99 -9.65 -13.07 -1.38
C LEU A 99 -8.38 -13.15 -0.51
N TYR A 100 -8.19 -12.22 0.42
CA TYR A 100 -7.09 -12.28 1.38
C TYR A 100 -7.26 -13.43 2.37
N ASP A 101 -8.45 -13.59 2.95
CA ASP A 101 -8.75 -14.67 3.91
C ASP A 101 -8.55 -16.06 3.25
N LEU A 102 -8.85 -16.18 1.95
CA LEU A 102 -8.60 -17.38 1.16
C LEU A 102 -7.11 -17.71 1.07
N GLU A 103 -6.28 -16.71 0.79
CA GLU A 103 -4.83 -16.88 0.67
C GLU A 103 -4.20 -17.41 1.97
N ILE A 104 -4.67 -16.92 3.12
CA ILE A 104 -4.15 -17.33 4.43
C ILE A 104 -4.86 -18.56 5.03
N GLY A 105 -5.81 -19.16 4.29
CA GLY A 105 -6.55 -20.35 4.72
C GLY A 105 -7.58 -20.10 5.83
N GLU A 106 -8.00 -18.84 6.01
CA GLU A 106 -9.01 -18.42 7.00
C GLU A 106 -10.39 -18.15 6.37
N ALA A 107 -10.51 -18.30 5.04
CA ALA A 107 -11.79 -18.10 4.37
C ALA A 107 -12.85 -19.11 4.87
N PRO A 108 -14.12 -18.66 5.02
CA PRO A 108 -15.22 -19.58 5.30
C PRO A 108 -15.35 -20.63 4.18
N GLU A 109 -15.71 -21.87 4.54
CA GLU A 109 -15.92 -22.99 3.58
C GLU A 109 -16.93 -22.64 2.47
N ASN A 110 -17.81 -21.67 2.73
CA ASN A 110 -18.70 -21.08 1.76
C ASN A 110 -18.01 -19.84 1.15
N LEU A 111 -17.09 -20.06 0.19
CA LEU A 111 -16.62 -18.95 -0.65
C LEU A 111 -17.83 -18.23 -1.25
N SER A 112 -17.80 -16.89 -1.28
CA SER A 112 -18.77 -16.17 -2.12
C SER A 112 -18.49 -16.57 -3.56
N GLU A 113 -19.51 -17.01 -4.30
CA GLU A 113 -19.44 -17.32 -5.74
C GLU A 113 -18.72 -16.22 -6.54
N ASP A 114 -18.83 -14.97 -6.08
CA ASP A 114 -18.13 -13.80 -6.61
C ASP A 114 -16.59 -13.93 -6.62
N CYS A 115 -15.99 -14.48 -5.57
CA CYS A 115 -14.53 -14.64 -5.48
C CYS A 115 -14.02 -15.74 -6.42
N GLU A 116 -14.78 -16.84 -6.53
CA GLU A 116 -14.46 -17.91 -7.48
C GLU A 116 -14.59 -17.41 -8.92
N ALA A 117 -15.63 -16.65 -9.23
CA ALA A 117 -15.82 -16.02 -10.53
C ALA A 117 -14.68 -15.06 -10.87
N ILE A 118 -14.24 -14.23 -9.91
CA ILE A 118 -13.11 -13.32 -10.09
C ILE A 118 -11.82 -14.11 -10.37
N ILE A 119 -11.51 -15.12 -9.56
CA ILE A 119 -10.32 -15.96 -9.75
C ILE A 119 -10.36 -16.66 -11.11
N ALA A 120 -11.53 -17.17 -11.52
CA ALA A 120 -11.72 -17.83 -12.81
C ALA A 120 -11.53 -16.87 -14.00
N ASP A 121 -11.98 -15.61 -13.87
CA ASP A 121 -11.87 -14.59 -14.91
C ASP A 121 -10.43 -14.07 -15.08
N MET A 122 -9.76 -13.67 -14.00
CA MET A 122 -8.44 -13.03 -14.09
C MET A 122 -7.24 -13.97 -13.87
N GLY A 123 -7.49 -15.15 -13.30
CA GLY A 123 -6.47 -16.11 -12.87
C GLY A 123 -6.00 -15.88 -11.43
N ALA A 124 -5.72 -16.98 -10.72
CA ALA A 124 -5.33 -16.98 -9.31
C ALA A 124 -4.14 -16.06 -9.00
N ASP A 125 -3.07 -16.11 -9.81
CA ASP A 125 -1.89 -15.28 -9.58
C ASP A 125 -2.19 -13.77 -9.58
N LYS A 126 -3.09 -13.32 -10.47
CA LYS A 126 -3.48 -11.90 -10.54
C LYS A 126 -4.37 -11.53 -9.36
N ALA A 127 -5.31 -12.40 -8.99
CA ALA A 127 -6.15 -12.20 -7.82
C ALA A 127 -5.31 -12.10 -6.53
N MET A 128 -4.30 -12.96 -6.37
CA MET A 128 -3.39 -12.91 -5.22
C MET A 128 -2.54 -11.63 -5.20
N ARG A 129 -2.05 -11.18 -6.36
CA ARG A 129 -1.32 -9.91 -6.45
C ARG A 129 -2.14 -8.71 -5.96
N MET A 130 -3.45 -8.71 -6.19
CA MET A 130 -4.34 -7.62 -5.75
C MET A 130 -4.46 -7.49 -4.23
N VAL A 131 -4.28 -8.58 -3.50
CA VAL A 131 -4.47 -8.60 -2.04
C VAL A 131 -3.17 -8.71 -1.25
N SER A 132 -2.08 -9.15 -1.89
CA SER A 132 -0.88 -9.54 -1.14
C SER A 132 0.45 -9.05 -1.67
N PHE A 133 0.48 -8.43 -2.85
CA PHE A 133 1.73 -7.95 -3.42
C PHE A 133 1.75 -6.42 -3.50
N VAL A 134 2.86 -5.84 -3.05
CA VAL A 134 3.19 -4.45 -3.33
C VAL A 134 3.71 -4.37 -4.76
N ARG A 135 3.12 -3.47 -5.54
CA ARG A 135 3.67 -3.09 -6.84
C ARG A 135 4.55 -1.85 -6.68
N VAL A 136 5.82 -2.00 -7.03
CA VAL A 136 6.79 -0.91 -7.09
C VAL A 136 7.01 -0.58 -8.56
N THR A 137 6.73 0.67 -8.92
CA THR A 137 6.91 1.18 -10.29
C THR A 137 8.07 2.15 -10.32
N TYR A 138 9.07 1.85 -11.13
CA TYR A 138 10.26 2.68 -11.29
C TYR A 138 10.06 3.76 -12.35
N ASP A 139 10.94 4.76 -12.35
CA ASP A 139 10.97 5.90 -13.26
C ASP A 139 11.06 5.51 -14.75
N GLN A 140 11.68 4.36 -15.04
CA GLN A 140 11.76 3.78 -16.39
C GLN A 140 10.53 2.97 -16.80
N GLY A 141 9.58 2.75 -15.89
CA GLY A 141 8.31 2.08 -16.16
C GLY A 141 8.30 0.58 -15.91
N GLU A 142 9.40 0.04 -15.40
CA GLU A 142 9.45 -1.32 -14.90
C GLU A 142 8.59 -1.47 -13.64
N ASP A 143 7.85 -2.57 -13.58
CA ASP A 143 7.03 -2.94 -12.43
C ASP A 143 7.60 -4.18 -11.75
N GLU A 144 7.82 -4.08 -10.45
CA GLU A 144 8.13 -5.22 -9.60
C GLU A 144 6.97 -5.51 -8.65
N TRP A 145 6.64 -6.79 -8.52
CA TRP A 145 5.64 -7.29 -7.59
C TRP A 145 6.35 -8.02 -6.47
N ASN A 146 6.18 -7.54 -5.24
CA ASN A 146 6.85 -8.08 -4.06
C ASN A 146 5.81 -8.45 -3.01
N PHE A 147 5.95 -9.61 -2.38
CA PHE A 147 5.02 -10.03 -1.35
C PHE A 147 5.08 -9.11 -0.13
N LEU A 148 3.92 -8.68 0.37
CA LEU A 148 3.83 -7.82 1.55
C LEU A 148 3.88 -8.67 2.82
N ASP A 149 5.03 -8.74 3.46
CA ASP A 149 5.20 -9.38 4.77
C ASP A 149 5.17 -8.36 5.93
N GLU A 150 5.34 -8.84 7.16
CA GLU A 150 5.33 -7.98 8.35
C GLU A 150 6.50 -6.98 8.38
N VAL A 151 7.66 -7.35 7.86
CA VAL A 151 8.88 -6.52 7.83
C VAL A 151 8.68 -5.36 6.87
N THR A 152 8.27 -5.65 5.64
CA THR A 152 8.00 -4.66 4.59
C THR A 152 6.80 -3.79 4.95
N ALA A 153 5.72 -4.34 5.51
CA ALA A 153 4.59 -3.55 6.01
C ALA A 153 4.99 -2.56 7.12
N SER A 154 5.90 -2.99 8.00
CA SER A 154 6.47 -2.14 9.06
C SER A 154 7.29 -0.98 8.50
N ILE A 155 8.04 -1.22 7.43
CA ILE A 155 8.80 -0.20 6.72
C ILE A 155 7.85 0.77 6.03
N PHE A 156 6.82 0.28 5.34
CA PHE A 156 5.82 1.14 4.71
C PHE A 156 4.97 1.92 5.71
N PHE A 157 4.79 1.42 6.94
CA PHE A 157 4.24 2.21 8.03
C PHE A 157 5.14 3.39 8.39
N GLY A 158 6.44 3.12 8.55
CA GLY A 158 7.46 4.16 8.70
C GLY A 158 7.47 5.14 7.54
N MET A 159 7.31 4.67 6.30
CA MET A 159 7.26 5.52 5.10
C MET A 159 5.96 6.31 4.97
N LYS A 160 4.80 5.77 5.33
CA LYS A 160 3.54 6.53 5.37
C LYS A 160 3.64 7.65 6.40
N ALA A 161 4.23 7.36 7.56
CA ALA A 161 4.57 8.37 8.54
C ALA A 161 5.61 9.35 7.97
N ALA A 162 6.66 8.88 7.30
CA ALA A 162 7.76 9.69 6.76
C ALA A 162 7.46 10.42 5.44
N ALA A 163 6.39 10.07 4.72
CA ALA A 163 5.82 10.88 3.65
C ALA A 163 5.41 12.25 4.21
N ILE A 164 5.16 12.32 5.52
CA ILE A 164 4.93 13.55 6.30
C ILE A 164 6.26 14.17 6.79
N PHE A 165 7.39 13.44 6.82
CA PHE A 165 8.65 13.87 7.48
C PHE A 165 9.89 13.98 6.57
N GLN A 166 9.72 13.91 5.25
CA GLN A 166 10.80 13.98 4.24
C GLN A 166 11.63 12.70 4.17
N VAL A 167 11.64 12.07 2.99
CA VAL A 167 12.52 10.95 2.67
C VAL A 167 13.86 11.53 2.17
N PRO A 168 15.00 11.27 2.83
CA PRO A 168 16.30 11.74 2.36
C PRO A 168 16.63 11.21 0.95
N PRO A 169 17.38 11.95 0.13
CA PRO A 169 17.92 11.42 -1.12
C PRO A 169 18.75 10.16 -0.88
N HIS A 170 18.83 9.29 -1.88
CA HIS A 170 19.60 8.05 -1.85
C HIS A 170 19.16 7.06 -0.77
N THR A 171 17.91 7.17 -0.32
CA THR A 171 17.32 6.22 0.65
C THR A 171 16.95 4.93 -0.05
N PHE A 172 17.39 3.81 0.53
CA PHE A 172 16.94 2.47 0.14
C PHE A 172 15.91 1.98 1.14
N THR A 173 14.86 1.31 0.64
CA THR A 173 13.84 0.68 1.47
C THR A 173 13.74 -0.80 1.12
N GLU A 174 13.59 -1.66 2.12
CA GLU A 174 13.36 -3.08 1.88
C GLU A 174 11.93 -3.27 1.37
N ILE A 175 11.80 -3.93 0.23
CA ILE A 175 10.52 -4.15 -0.48
C ILE A 175 10.13 -5.62 -0.54
N GLU A 176 11.04 -6.53 -0.20
CA GLU A 176 10.83 -7.98 -0.13
C GLU A 176 11.78 -8.57 0.91
N SER A 177 11.27 -9.42 1.79
CA SER A 177 12.06 -10.22 2.72
C SER A 177 11.69 -11.70 2.57
N GLU A 178 12.69 -12.57 2.54
CA GLU A 178 12.52 -14.03 2.59
C GLU A 178 13.37 -14.59 3.73
N GLY A 179 12.96 -14.26 4.97
CA GLY A 179 13.69 -14.63 6.18
C GLY A 179 15.13 -14.11 6.17
N TYR A 180 16.09 -14.98 6.47
CA TYR A 180 17.53 -14.64 6.42
C TYR A 180 18.17 -14.86 5.04
N TYR A 181 17.42 -15.37 4.07
CA TYR A 181 18.00 -15.88 2.81
C TYR A 181 18.04 -14.82 1.72
N ARG A 182 17.09 -13.89 1.72
CA ARG A 182 16.98 -12.85 0.70
C ARG A 182 16.33 -11.61 1.27
N ALA A 183 16.91 -10.46 0.95
CA ALA A 183 16.28 -9.16 1.14
C ALA A 183 16.47 -8.36 -0.15
N ARG A 184 15.40 -7.71 -0.62
CA ARG A 184 15.44 -6.82 -1.79
C ARG A 184 15.19 -5.40 -1.35
N TYR A 185 16.01 -4.49 -1.86
CA TYR A 185 15.91 -3.07 -1.55
C TYR A 185 15.63 -2.26 -2.82
N ALA A 186 14.65 -1.36 -2.74
CA ALA A 186 14.41 -0.37 -3.78
C ALA A 186 15.11 0.94 -3.42
N ASN A 187 15.83 1.52 -4.38
CA ASN A 187 16.29 2.90 -4.25
C ASN A 187 15.10 3.84 -4.49
N LEU A 188 14.67 4.54 -3.43
CA LEU A 188 13.52 5.45 -3.48
C LEU A 188 13.73 6.62 -4.44
N ASP A 189 14.98 6.95 -4.77
CA ASP A 189 15.25 7.95 -5.80
C ASP A 189 14.77 7.53 -7.17
N HIS A 190 14.58 6.24 -7.46
CA HIS A 190 14.13 5.74 -8.76
C HIS A 190 12.70 5.20 -8.75
N VAL A 191 12.04 5.20 -7.60
CA VAL A 191 10.64 4.76 -7.50
C VAL A 191 9.71 5.92 -7.81
N ALA A 192 8.82 5.70 -8.77
CA ALA A 192 7.77 6.65 -9.13
C ALA A 192 6.51 6.46 -8.28
N VAL A 193 6.07 5.21 -8.10
CA VAL A 193 4.82 4.86 -7.38
C VAL A 193 5.01 3.54 -6.64
N MET A 194 4.45 3.45 -5.43
CA MET A 194 4.21 2.18 -4.75
C MET A 194 2.72 1.97 -4.54
N GLU A 195 2.19 0.82 -4.92
CA GLU A 195 0.81 0.42 -4.70
C GLU A 195 0.80 -0.73 -3.69
N ILE A 196 0.33 -0.45 -2.47
CA ILE A 196 0.38 -1.39 -1.34
C ILE A 196 -1.05 -1.90 -1.08
N PRO A 197 -1.31 -3.22 -0.97
CA PRO A 197 -2.64 -3.73 -0.67
C PRO A 197 -3.10 -3.28 0.72
N SER A 198 -4.12 -2.43 0.75
CA SER A 198 -4.52 -1.65 1.93
C SER A 198 -4.98 -2.53 3.09
N GLU A 199 -5.87 -3.49 2.82
CA GLU A 199 -6.42 -4.41 3.84
C GLU A 199 -5.30 -5.21 4.52
N ARG A 200 -4.41 -5.83 3.73
CA ARG A 200 -3.27 -6.59 4.25
C ARG A 200 -2.31 -5.71 5.04
N TYR A 201 -1.95 -4.54 4.51
CA TYR A 201 -1.12 -3.56 5.21
C TYR A 201 -1.69 -3.19 6.58
N HIS A 202 -3.00 -2.93 6.65
CA HIS A 202 -3.66 -2.58 7.91
C HIS A 202 -3.73 -3.75 8.89
N ARG A 203 -3.93 -4.99 8.42
CA ARG A 203 -3.88 -6.18 9.28
C ARG A 203 -2.48 -6.39 9.87
N LEU A 204 -1.43 -6.32 9.05
CA LEU A 204 -0.04 -6.49 9.48
C LEU A 204 0.45 -5.37 10.42
N THR A 205 -0.10 -4.16 10.30
CA THR A 205 0.31 -3.02 11.14
C THR A 205 -0.53 -2.84 12.41
N ARG A 206 -1.73 -3.44 12.49
CA ARG A 206 -2.61 -3.39 13.68
C ARG A 206 -2.08 -4.19 14.88
N THR A 207 -1.36 -5.29 14.65
CA THR A 207 -0.83 -6.19 15.70
C THR A 207 0.22 -5.56 16.61
N ARG A 208 0.74 -4.36 16.28
CA ARG A 208 1.70 -3.62 17.10
C ARG A 208 1.15 -3.07 18.43
N GLY A 209 -0.15 -3.20 18.69
CA GLY A 209 -0.75 -2.94 20.00
C GLY A 209 -0.48 -4.02 21.05
N THR A 210 -0.02 -5.20 20.65
CA THR A 210 0.36 -6.30 21.55
C THR A 210 1.79 -6.69 21.28
N ALA A 211 2.71 -6.15 22.09
CA ALA A 211 4.09 -6.59 22.15
C ALA A 211 4.15 -8.06 22.56
N THR A 212 4.21 -8.97 21.59
CA THR A 212 4.70 -10.32 21.83
C THR A 212 6.22 -10.25 21.94
N HIS A 213 6.70 -10.53 23.16
CA HIS A 213 8.10 -10.64 23.51
C HIS A 213 8.92 -11.37 22.44
N PHE A 214 9.87 -10.65 21.84
CA PHE A 214 11.07 -11.28 21.30
C PHE A 214 11.77 -12.01 22.45
N LYS A 215 11.65 -13.34 22.49
CA LYS A 215 12.59 -14.19 23.23
C LYS A 215 13.81 -14.38 22.33
N PRO A 216 14.98 -13.79 22.64
CA PRO A 216 16.20 -14.20 21.98
C PRO A 216 16.47 -15.65 22.35
N ALA A 217 16.64 -16.51 21.34
CA ALA A 217 17.18 -17.84 21.52
C ALA A 217 18.65 -17.71 21.96
N LEU A 218 18.87 -17.58 23.28
CA LEU A 218 20.20 -17.82 23.85
C LEU A 218 20.47 -19.31 23.75
N GLY A 219 21.33 -19.67 22.78
CA GLY A 219 22.00 -20.95 22.77
C GLY A 219 22.77 -21.14 24.07
N SER A 220 22.45 -22.25 24.74
CA SER A 220 23.25 -22.84 25.81
C SER A 220 24.71 -22.95 25.37
N ARG A 221 25.60 -22.23 26.05
CA ARG A 221 27.00 -22.61 26.20
C ARG A 221 27.21 -22.98 27.67
N ASP A 222 27.02 -24.27 27.94
CA ASP A 222 27.63 -24.94 29.08
C ASP A 222 29.16 -24.82 28.96
N THR A 223 29.74 -23.89 29.70
CA THR A 223 31.14 -23.98 30.12
C THR A 223 31.15 -24.47 31.56
N ARG A 224 31.20 -25.79 31.76
CA ARG A 224 31.62 -26.38 33.03
C ARG A 224 33.14 -26.28 33.10
N ASN A 225 33.60 -25.56 34.12
CA ASN A 225 34.95 -25.65 34.65
C ASN A 225 35.28 -27.11 34.97
N GLN A 226 36.37 -27.63 34.39
CA GLN A 226 37.36 -28.50 35.00
C GLN A 226 38.69 -28.30 34.28
#